data_AF-A0A1I7MDU0-F1
#
_entry.id   AF-A0A1I7MDU0-F1
#
_cell.length_a   1.000
_cell.length_b   1.000
_cell.length_c   1.000
_cell.angle_alpha   90.00
_cell.angle_beta   90.00
_cell.angle_gamma   90.00
#
_symmetry.space_group_name_H-M   'P 1'
#
loop_
_entity.id
_entity.type
_entity.pdbx_description
1 polymer ?
#
loop_
_entity_poly.entity_id
_entity_poly.type
_entity_poly.pdbx_seq_one_letter_code
_entity_poly.pdbx_strand_id
1 'polypeptide(L)'
;MTATLTQPRRIEAAPQVRPASGPAGVGTPSGGRARLALLDVLRLVAAVSVVLFHWTAWHHGNWGRHGAPAAEAWPELSQWSSVGALGVQLFFIISGFVILLSCYGRAPARFIGSRIGRLYPAYWVAVLAVVVLLFVLWPELGVNRSPSEILPNLTMFQGGMDGVGHLDGVYWTLWVEMKFYLWILAFMLVGMTRARVLVFAALWPVAGTVLHTVLSGAGQNVAWVQVMLFPEYSALFAGGMVLFLIHRFGHTWTRWGVLAVNVVLGSAWSAHIQRRETAELTGYDYPLPLFWAIVAGLFGVVALLTLTRLSRVQVPGAALAGSLTYPVYLVHQLWGWWLIMLLSPLLPKEAVLILTLGAVLLAAWRIHRRVETPLGPRLQRTVTAVVGNLPVVGPWLARPRGDRSAAHRAVPQRYRLSVEPAALRGSPVVTTIPPHRIPMR
;
A
#
# COMPACT_ATOMS: atom_id res chain seq x y z
N MET A 1 -47.87 -73.71 -11.07
CA MET A 1 -46.59 -74.19 -10.52
C MET A 1 -45.67 -73.00 -10.36
N THR A 2 -45.13 -72.87 -9.13
CA THR A 2 -43.99 -72.05 -8.70
C THR A 2 -44.14 -70.53 -8.67
N ALA A 3 -44.24 -70.02 -7.43
CA ALA A 3 -44.23 -68.62 -7.05
C ALA A 3 -42.83 -67.99 -7.21
N THR A 4 -42.76 -66.69 -7.54
CA THR A 4 -41.59 -65.87 -7.18
C THR A 4 -42.00 -64.41 -6.97
N LEU A 5 -41.65 -63.95 -5.77
CA LEU A 5 -41.85 -62.68 -5.06
C LEU A 5 -41.93 -61.38 -5.88
N THR A 6 -42.97 -60.61 -5.58
CA THR A 6 -43.25 -59.23 -5.98
C THR A 6 -42.36 -58.24 -5.22
N GLN A 7 -41.56 -57.42 -5.92
CA GLN A 7 -41.03 -56.16 -5.37
C GLN A 7 -41.77 -54.95 -5.97
N PRO A 8 -42.09 -53.92 -5.16
CA PRO A 8 -42.97 -52.82 -5.55
C PRO A 8 -42.30 -51.82 -6.50
N ARG A 9 -43.10 -51.37 -7.47
CA ARG A 9 -42.77 -50.38 -8.51
C ARG A 9 -42.29 -49.06 -7.93
N ARG A 10 -41.17 -48.60 -8.49
CA ARG A 10 -40.58 -47.26 -8.36
C ARG A 10 -41.60 -46.21 -8.81
N ILE A 11 -42.00 -45.32 -7.91
CA ILE A 11 -42.76 -44.11 -8.27
C ILE A 11 -41.76 -43.08 -8.80
N GLU A 12 -41.90 -42.73 -10.08
CA GLU A 12 -41.15 -41.65 -10.73
C GLU A 12 -41.57 -40.30 -10.14
N ALA A 13 -40.58 -39.56 -9.63
CA ALA A 13 -40.77 -38.23 -9.09
C ALA A 13 -40.86 -37.18 -10.21
N ALA A 14 -41.80 -36.24 -10.04
CA ALA A 14 -42.12 -35.14 -10.94
C ALA A 14 -40.90 -34.25 -11.32
N PRO A 15 -40.95 -33.54 -12.46
CA PRO A 15 -39.81 -32.81 -12.99
C PRO A 15 -39.43 -31.63 -12.09
N GLN A 16 -38.17 -31.59 -11.64
CA GLN A 16 -37.61 -30.47 -10.91
C GLN A 16 -37.46 -29.25 -11.83
N VAL A 17 -38.20 -28.19 -11.51
CA VAL A 17 -38.04 -26.85 -12.08
C VAL A 17 -36.64 -26.34 -11.77
N ARG A 18 -35.83 -26.13 -12.82
CA ARG A 18 -34.52 -25.46 -12.71
C ARG A 18 -34.73 -24.01 -12.29
N PRO A 19 -34.13 -23.52 -11.18
CA PRO A 19 -34.09 -22.08 -10.93
C PRO A 19 -33.14 -21.43 -11.95
N ALA A 20 -33.64 -20.38 -12.60
CA ALA A 20 -32.98 -19.60 -13.62
C ALA A 20 -31.60 -19.08 -13.17
N SER A 21 -30.65 -19.13 -14.08
CA SER A 21 -29.34 -18.47 -14.00
C SER A 21 -29.50 -16.97 -13.71
N GLY A 22 -29.23 -16.57 -12.47
CA GLY A 22 -29.17 -15.17 -12.06
C GLY A 22 -27.98 -14.45 -12.71
N PRO A 23 -28.08 -13.13 -12.96
CA PRO A 23 -27.02 -12.37 -13.60
C PRO A 23 -25.77 -12.37 -12.71
N ALA A 24 -24.62 -12.47 -13.36
CA ALA A 24 -23.29 -12.38 -12.75
C ALA A 24 -23.26 -11.25 -11.72
N GLY A 25 -22.86 -11.59 -10.49
CA GLY A 25 -22.81 -10.68 -9.36
C GLY A 25 -21.95 -9.46 -9.67
N VAL A 26 -22.60 -8.38 -10.09
CA VAL A 26 -22.09 -7.02 -9.96
C VAL A 26 -21.90 -6.82 -8.46
N GLY A 27 -20.64 -6.83 -8.03
CA GLY A 27 -20.28 -6.58 -6.65
C GLY A 27 -20.94 -5.29 -6.21
N THR A 28 -21.85 -5.40 -5.25
CA THR A 28 -22.40 -4.26 -4.52
C THR A 28 -21.25 -3.32 -4.14
N PRO A 29 -21.31 -2.02 -4.48
CA PRO A 29 -20.31 -1.07 -4.02
C PRO A 29 -20.41 -1.01 -2.50
N SER A 30 -19.53 -1.74 -1.81
CA SER A 30 -19.34 -1.58 -0.38
C SER A 30 -19.06 -0.10 -0.16
N GLY A 31 -19.92 0.60 0.59
CA GLY A 31 -19.83 2.05 0.86
C GLY A 31 -18.39 2.50 1.04
N GLY A 32 -17.81 2.97 -0.07
CA GLY A 32 -16.38 3.06 -0.23
C GLY A 32 -15.92 4.38 0.32
N ARG A 33 -15.12 4.35 1.39
CA ARG A 33 -14.31 5.53 1.75
C ARG A 33 -13.65 6.06 0.48
N ALA A 34 -13.81 7.36 0.23
CA ALA A 34 -13.13 8.04 -0.87
C ALA A 34 -11.63 7.67 -0.81
N ARG A 35 -11.19 6.90 -1.80
CA ARG A 35 -9.81 6.46 -1.93
C ARG A 35 -8.98 7.66 -2.37
N LEU A 36 -7.77 7.78 -1.83
CA LEU A 36 -6.86 8.87 -2.18
C LEU A 36 -6.19 8.53 -3.52
N ALA A 37 -6.95 8.64 -4.62
CA ALA A 37 -6.53 8.22 -5.96
C ALA A 37 -5.23 8.90 -6.41
N LEU A 38 -5.07 10.19 -6.08
CA LEU A 38 -3.85 10.92 -6.42
C LEU A 38 -2.61 10.44 -5.67
N LEU A 39 -2.75 9.85 -4.47
CA LEU A 39 -1.60 9.20 -3.81
C LEU A 39 -1.18 7.91 -4.52
N ASP A 40 -2.14 7.17 -5.11
CA ASP A 40 -1.80 5.99 -5.90
C ASP A 40 -1.11 6.36 -7.22
N VAL A 41 -1.55 7.45 -7.86
CA VAL A 41 -0.86 8.00 -9.04
C VAL A 41 0.54 8.48 -8.67
N LEU A 42 0.68 9.23 -7.57
CA LEU A 42 1.98 9.71 -7.10
C LEU A 42 2.96 8.57 -6.79
N ARG A 43 2.45 7.46 -6.24
CA ARG A 43 3.23 6.23 -6.05
C ARG A 43 3.73 5.64 -7.36
N LEU A 44 2.90 5.61 -8.40
CA LEU A 44 3.33 5.13 -9.71
C LEU A 44 4.40 6.05 -10.31
N VAL A 45 4.23 7.37 -10.18
CA VAL A 45 5.26 8.35 -10.61
C VAL A 45 6.59 8.08 -9.89
N ALA A 46 6.57 7.91 -8.58
CA ALA A 46 7.77 7.58 -7.81
C ALA A 46 8.41 6.25 -8.26
N ALA A 47 7.61 5.22 -8.54
CA ALA A 47 8.14 3.94 -9.05
C ALA A 47 8.82 4.14 -10.41
N VAL A 48 8.19 4.86 -11.33
CA VAL A 48 8.77 5.14 -12.65
C VAL A 48 10.05 5.96 -12.52
N SER A 49 10.11 6.96 -11.63
CA SER A 49 11.33 7.71 -11.36
C SER A 49 12.48 6.81 -10.87
N VAL A 50 12.20 5.84 -9.99
CA VAL A 50 13.20 4.87 -9.52
C VAL A 50 13.61 3.89 -10.62
N VAL A 51 12.67 3.48 -11.49
CA VAL A 51 12.97 2.64 -12.66
C VAL A 51 13.93 3.36 -13.61
N LEU A 52 13.63 4.62 -13.94
CA LEU A 52 14.49 5.43 -14.80
C LEU A 52 15.86 5.65 -14.16
N PHE A 53 15.92 5.94 -12.86
CA PHE A 53 17.19 6.03 -12.14
C PHE A 53 18.06 4.79 -12.35
N HIS A 54 17.52 3.58 -12.12
CA HIS A 54 18.29 2.35 -12.29
C HIS A 54 18.68 2.05 -13.73
N TRP A 55 17.89 2.46 -14.71
CA TRP A 55 18.11 2.08 -16.12
C TRP A 55 18.90 3.09 -16.92
N THR A 56 18.82 4.38 -16.57
CA THR A 56 19.38 5.46 -17.40
C THR A 56 20.40 6.33 -16.67
N ALA A 57 20.51 6.25 -15.33
CA ALA A 57 21.49 7.03 -14.57
C ALA A 57 22.47 6.18 -13.76
N TRP A 58 22.01 5.07 -13.17
CA TRP A 58 22.87 4.19 -12.37
C TRP A 58 24.04 3.66 -13.20
N HIS A 59 25.23 3.69 -12.63
CA HIS A 59 26.46 3.18 -13.23
C HIS A 59 26.38 1.66 -13.41
N HIS A 60 26.02 1.26 -14.62
CA HIS A 60 26.10 -0.11 -15.10
C HIS A 60 26.47 -0.10 -16.59
N GLY A 61 27.13 -1.15 -17.06
CA GLY A 61 27.56 -1.31 -18.45
C GLY A 61 26.63 -2.21 -19.25
N ASN A 62 25.31 -1.95 -19.23
CA ASN A 62 24.35 -2.83 -19.92
C ASN A 62 23.88 -2.27 -21.28
N TRP A 63 24.27 -1.05 -21.64
CA TRP A 63 23.86 -0.41 -22.89
C TRP A 63 24.88 -0.63 -24.01
N GLY A 64 24.42 -0.63 -25.26
CA GLY A 64 25.23 -0.79 -26.46
C GLY A 64 25.87 -2.18 -26.62
N ARG A 65 26.75 -2.32 -27.62
CA ARG A 65 27.45 -3.57 -27.94
C ARG A 65 28.64 -3.89 -27.03
N HIS A 66 29.18 -2.89 -26.32
CA HIS A 66 30.39 -3.01 -25.51
C HIS A 66 30.18 -2.62 -24.04
N GLY A 67 28.92 -2.59 -23.57
CA GLY A 67 28.61 -2.26 -22.18
C GLY A 67 28.84 -0.79 -21.82
N ALA A 68 28.40 0.11 -22.69
CA ALA A 68 28.41 1.55 -22.44
C ALA A 68 27.68 1.89 -21.12
N PRO A 69 28.23 2.84 -20.34
CA PRO A 69 27.56 3.39 -19.17
C PRO A 69 26.17 3.94 -19.51
N ALA A 70 25.22 3.78 -18.59
CA ALA A 70 23.85 4.28 -18.76
C ALA A 70 23.80 5.78 -19.08
N ALA A 71 24.64 6.59 -18.42
CA ALA A 71 24.72 8.02 -18.65
C ALA A 71 25.24 8.39 -20.06
N GLU A 72 26.07 7.56 -20.69
CA GLU A 72 26.53 7.78 -22.07
C GLU A 72 25.44 7.42 -23.09
N ALA A 73 24.66 6.37 -22.81
CA ALA A 73 23.51 6.03 -23.64
C ALA A 73 22.39 7.09 -23.55
N TRP A 74 22.25 7.72 -22.38
CA TRP A 74 21.13 8.61 -22.05
C TRP A 74 21.57 9.97 -21.46
N PRO A 75 22.45 10.75 -22.12
CA PRO A 75 23.14 11.90 -21.50
C PRO A 75 22.23 13.01 -20.98
N GLU A 76 21.06 13.20 -21.59
CA GLU A 76 20.06 14.17 -21.12
C GLU A 76 19.15 13.58 -20.05
N LEU A 77 18.64 12.36 -20.28
CA LEU A 77 17.70 11.71 -19.37
C LEU A 77 18.38 11.27 -18.06
N SER A 78 19.66 10.90 -18.09
CA SER A 78 20.48 10.53 -16.93
C SER A 78 20.60 11.68 -15.93
N GLN A 79 20.69 12.93 -16.40
CA GLN A 79 20.77 14.11 -15.52
C GLN A 79 19.51 14.32 -14.69
N TRP A 80 18.34 14.01 -15.25
CA TRP A 80 17.07 14.12 -14.52
C TRP A 80 16.76 12.87 -13.71
N SER A 81 17.09 11.69 -14.25
CA SER A 81 16.83 10.42 -13.60
C SER A 81 17.83 10.08 -12.49
N SER A 82 18.99 10.73 -12.42
CA SER A 82 19.99 10.59 -11.35
C SER A 82 19.43 10.89 -9.96
N VAL A 83 18.54 11.88 -9.85
CA VAL A 83 17.82 12.19 -8.61
C VAL A 83 16.53 11.36 -8.43
N GLY A 84 16.21 10.47 -9.38
CA GLY A 84 15.01 9.63 -9.37
C GLY A 84 14.96 8.63 -8.21
N ALA A 85 16.11 8.30 -7.61
CA ALA A 85 16.20 7.54 -6.36
C ALA A 85 15.39 8.16 -5.21
N LEU A 86 15.19 9.49 -5.23
CA LEU A 86 14.37 10.22 -4.25
C LEU A 86 12.88 9.78 -4.24
N GLY A 87 12.44 9.02 -5.24
CA GLY A 87 11.15 8.34 -5.21
C GLY A 87 11.00 7.40 -4.01
N VAL A 88 12.10 6.85 -3.48
CA VAL A 88 12.09 6.02 -2.26
C VAL A 88 11.67 6.82 -1.02
N GLN A 89 12.19 8.04 -0.87
CA GLN A 89 11.84 8.95 0.21
C GLN A 89 10.35 9.28 0.17
N LEU A 90 9.80 9.47 -1.05
CA LEU A 90 8.37 9.65 -1.23
C LEU A 90 7.57 8.41 -0.81
N PHE A 91 8.04 7.19 -1.11
CA PHE A 91 7.39 5.97 -0.61
C PHE A 91 7.36 5.91 0.91
N PHE A 92 8.43 6.29 1.61
CA PHE A 92 8.47 6.31 3.07
C PHE A 92 7.50 7.33 3.67
N ILE A 93 7.40 8.54 3.10
CA ILE A 93 6.42 9.55 3.52
C ILE A 93 4.99 9.02 3.32
N ILE A 94 4.68 8.48 2.14
CA ILE A 94 3.34 7.94 1.84
C ILE A 94 3.05 6.72 2.73
N SER A 95 4.05 5.89 3.03
CA SER A 95 3.88 4.73 3.91
C SER A 95 3.55 5.17 5.33
N GLY A 96 4.25 6.14 5.91
CA GLY A 96 3.89 6.72 7.22
C GLY A 96 2.44 7.18 7.30
N PHE A 97 1.94 7.83 6.24
CA PHE A 97 0.56 8.27 6.13
C PHE A 97 -0.45 7.11 5.98
N VAL A 98 -0.24 6.26 4.97
CA VAL A 98 -1.21 5.23 4.57
C VAL A 98 -1.26 4.09 5.58
N ILE A 99 -0.16 3.80 6.26
CA ILE A 99 -0.11 2.74 7.27
C ILE A 99 -0.99 3.12 8.46
N LEU A 100 -0.88 4.34 8.98
CA LEU A 100 -1.80 4.83 10.02
C LEU A 100 -3.25 4.87 9.54
N LEU A 101 -3.49 5.30 8.30
CA LEU A 101 -4.83 5.25 7.71
C LEU A 101 -5.40 3.83 7.67
N SER A 102 -4.55 2.83 7.41
CA SER A 102 -4.94 1.42 7.29
C SER A 102 -5.16 0.73 8.63
N CYS A 103 -4.36 1.05 9.65
CA CYS A 103 -4.51 0.45 10.97
C CYS A 103 -5.59 1.17 11.80
N TYR A 104 -5.98 2.41 11.49
CA TYR A 104 -7.04 3.16 12.17
C TYR A 104 -8.41 2.44 12.15
N GLY A 105 -9.01 2.22 13.33
CA GLY A 105 -10.14 1.29 13.51
C GLY A 105 -9.88 -0.23 13.51
N ARG A 106 -8.65 -0.76 13.41
CA ARG A 106 -8.35 -2.20 13.20
C ARG A 106 -7.52 -2.86 14.30
N ALA A 107 -7.82 -4.12 14.61
CA ALA A 107 -7.06 -4.93 15.56
C ALA A 107 -5.63 -5.25 15.06
N PRO A 108 -4.64 -5.43 15.97
CA PRO A 108 -3.25 -5.78 15.61
C PRO A 108 -3.13 -7.03 14.73
N ALA A 109 -3.85 -8.10 15.02
CA ALA A 109 -3.83 -9.33 14.22
C ALA A 109 -4.29 -9.11 12.77
N ARG A 110 -5.26 -8.21 12.56
CA ARG A 110 -5.72 -7.83 11.22
C ARG A 110 -4.68 -6.98 10.49
N PHE A 111 -3.92 -6.16 11.21
CA PHE A 111 -2.80 -5.41 10.65
C PHE A 111 -1.70 -6.36 10.16
N ILE A 112 -1.26 -7.31 10.99
CA ILE A 112 -0.26 -8.34 10.64
C ILE A 112 -0.69 -9.11 9.40
N GLY A 113 -1.89 -9.71 9.42
CA GLY A 113 -2.41 -10.45 8.26
C GLY A 113 -2.52 -9.58 7.01
N SER A 114 -2.89 -8.30 7.15
CA SER A 114 -2.94 -7.38 6.01
C SER A 114 -1.57 -7.06 5.43
N ARG A 115 -0.49 -7.02 6.24
CA ARG A 115 0.87 -6.79 5.74
C ARG A 115 1.42 -8.03 5.07
N ILE A 116 1.29 -9.19 5.72
CA ILE A 116 1.75 -10.47 5.17
C ILE A 116 1.05 -10.80 3.85
N GLY A 117 -0.28 -10.71 3.81
CA GLY A 117 -1.04 -10.96 2.59
C GLY A 117 -0.78 -9.95 1.46
N ARG A 118 -0.23 -8.77 1.76
CA ARG A 118 0.11 -7.76 0.74
C ARG A 118 1.52 -7.94 0.19
N LEU A 119 2.49 -8.26 1.04
CA LEU A 119 3.91 -8.22 0.68
C LEU A 119 4.42 -9.59 0.21
N TYR A 120 4.20 -10.62 1.01
CA TYR A 120 4.89 -11.90 0.84
C TYR A 120 4.58 -12.62 -0.49
N PRO A 121 3.33 -12.66 -1.00
CA PRO A 121 3.04 -13.36 -2.25
C PRO A 121 3.88 -12.91 -3.44
N ALA A 122 3.93 -11.60 -3.71
CA ALA A 122 4.72 -11.08 -4.82
C ALA A 122 6.22 -11.11 -4.50
N TYR A 123 6.59 -10.85 -3.24
CA TYR A 123 7.99 -10.90 -2.83
C TYR A 123 8.61 -12.27 -3.05
N TRP A 124 7.94 -13.35 -2.66
CA TRP A 124 8.44 -14.72 -2.90
C TRP A 124 8.64 -15.00 -4.37
N VAL A 125 7.69 -14.58 -5.22
CA VAL A 125 7.83 -14.76 -6.67
C VAL A 125 9.01 -13.96 -7.21
N ALA A 126 9.22 -12.73 -6.72
CA ALA A 126 10.36 -11.90 -7.13
C ALA A 126 11.69 -12.48 -6.67
N VAL A 127 11.80 -12.96 -5.43
CA VAL A 127 13.00 -13.65 -4.92
C VAL A 127 13.32 -14.88 -5.75
N LEU A 128 12.32 -15.74 -6.01
CA LEU A 128 12.53 -16.94 -6.83
C LEU A 128 12.88 -16.60 -8.28
N ALA A 129 12.29 -15.54 -8.85
CA ALA A 129 12.65 -15.06 -10.18
C ALA A 129 14.10 -14.56 -10.21
N VAL A 130 14.54 -13.79 -9.21
CA VAL A 130 15.94 -13.35 -9.10
C VAL A 130 16.90 -14.53 -8.91
N VAL A 131 16.51 -15.57 -8.16
CA VAL A 131 17.30 -16.81 -8.06
C VAL A 131 17.47 -17.46 -9.44
N VAL A 132 16.40 -17.59 -10.22
CA VAL A 132 16.50 -18.13 -11.60
C VAL A 132 17.41 -17.25 -12.47
N LEU A 133 17.29 -15.92 -12.35
CA LEU A 133 18.13 -15.01 -13.10
C LEU A 133 19.62 -15.20 -12.73
N LEU A 134 19.96 -15.16 -11.44
CA LEU A 134 21.34 -15.18 -10.97
C LEU A 134 22.03 -16.53 -11.08
N PHE A 135 21.31 -17.65 -11.02
CA PHE A 135 21.93 -18.99 -11.03
C PHE A 135 21.74 -19.74 -12.35
N VAL A 136 20.90 -19.24 -13.28
CA VAL A 136 20.59 -19.95 -14.54
C VAL A 136 20.74 -19.05 -15.76
N LEU A 137 20.14 -17.86 -15.77
CA LEU A 137 20.05 -17.02 -16.98
C LEU A 137 21.21 -16.03 -17.13
N TRP A 138 21.79 -15.58 -16.02
CA TRP A 138 22.87 -14.60 -15.95
C TRP A 138 23.86 -14.92 -14.80
N PRO A 139 24.52 -16.10 -14.84
CA PRO A 139 25.38 -16.57 -13.76
C PRO A 139 26.58 -15.67 -13.47
N GLU A 140 27.05 -14.90 -14.47
CA GLU A 140 28.16 -13.95 -14.31
C GLU A 140 27.82 -12.84 -13.30
N LEU A 141 26.55 -12.40 -13.27
CA LEU A 141 26.07 -11.43 -12.29
C LEU A 141 25.92 -12.07 -10.89
N GLY A 142 25.67 -13.37 -10.83
CA GLY A 142 25.49 -14.16 -9.62
C GLY A 142 26.79 -14.67 -8.99
N VAL A 143 27.96 -14.38 -9.55
CA VAL A 143 29.25 -14.99 -9.14
C VAL A 143 29.58 -14.81 -7.64
N ASN A 144 29.15 -13.70 -7.05
CA ASN A 144 29.38 -13.39 -5.63
C ASN A 144 28.18 -13.76 -4.73
N ARG A 145 27.24 -14.56 -5.24
CA ARG A 145 26.02 -14.95 -4.53
C ARG A 145 26.04 -16.41 -4.14
N SER A 146 25.57 -16.68 -2.94
CA SER A 146 25.50 -18.04 -2.40
C SER A 146 24.06 -18.54 -2.35
N PRO A 147 23.79 -19.80 -2.69
CA PRO A 147 22.48 -20.42 -2.45
C PRO A 147 22.01 -20.32 -0.98
N SER A 148 22.93 -20.17 -0.02
CA SER A 148 22.59 -19.95 1.38
C SER A 148 21.85 -18.63 1.65
N GLU A 149 21.94 -17.65 0.74
CA GLU A 149 21.24 -16.36 0.86
C GLU A 149 19.74 -16.47 0.53
N ILE A 150 19.31 -17.55 -0.12
CA ILE A 150 17.93 -17.72 -0.64
C ILE A 150 16.91 -17.77 0.50
N LEU A 151 17.12 -18.66 1.48
CA LEU A 151 16.19 -18.83 2.60
C LEU A 151 16.05 -17.55 3.44
N PRO A 152 17.14 -16.88 3.86
CA PRO A 152 17.05 -15.56 4.48
C PRO A 152 16.27 -14.54 3.66
N ASN A 153 16.53 -14.44 2.36
CA ASN A 153 15.82 -13.50 1.50
C ASN A 153 14.33 -13.83 1.41
N LEU A 154 13.89 -15.10 1.42
CA LEU A 154 12.46 -15.45 1.46
C LEU A 154 11.75 -14.98 2.73
N THR A 155 12.47 -14.66 3.81
CA THR A 155 11.90 -14.11 5.04
C THR A 155 11.72 -12.60 5.02
N MET A 156 12.41 -11.87 4.13
CA MET A 156 12.52 -10.39 4.14
C MET A 156 13.33 -9.83 5.34
N PHE A 157 13.94 -10.67 6.18
CA PHE A 157 14.77 -10.27 7.34
C PHE A 157 16.28 -10.33 7.08
N GLN A 158 16.71 -10.61 5.85
CA GLN A 158 18.13 -10.77 5.50
C GLN A 158 18.98 -9.54 5.84
N GLY A 159 18.42 -8.32 5.79
CA GLY A 159 19.15 -7.09 6.14
C GLY A 159 19.47 -6.94 7.63
N GLY A 160 19.00 -7.86 8.48
CA GLY A 160 19.38 -7.96 9.90
C GLY A 160 20.23 -9.20 10.21
N MET A 161 20.67 -9.95 9.20
CA MET A 161 21.50 -11.15 9.36
C MET A 161 22.92 -10.85 8.88
N ASP A 162 23.90 -11.01 9.76
CA ASP A 162 25.29 -10.74 9.43
C ASP A 162 25.79 -11.66 8.30
N GLY A 163 26.45 -11.06 7.31
CA GLY A 163 27.00 -11.77 6.16
C GLY A 163 25.99 -12.20 5.09
N VAL A 164 24.72 -11.80 5.19
CA VAL A 164 23.68 -12.12 4.19
C VAL A 164 23.31 -10.89 3.37
N GLY A 165 23.53 -10.95 2.06
CA GLY A 165 23.15 -9.87 1.15
C GLY A 165 21.68 -9.92 0.73
N HIS A 166 21.16 -8.77 0.28
CA HIS A 166 19.95 -8.75 -0.53
C HIS A 166 20.25 -9.33 -1.91
N LEU A 167 19.46 -10.31 -2.35
CA LEU A 167 19.63 -10.93 -3.68
C LEU A 167 19.38 -9.92 -4.82
N ASP A 168 18.44 -8.98 -4.62
CA ASP A 168 18.28 -7.79 -5.45
C ASP A 168 18.53 -6.55 -4.59
N GLY A 169 19.23 -5.56 -5.14
CA GLY A 169 19.61 -4.34 -4.44
C GLY A 169 18.39 -3.65 -3.84
N VAL A 170 17.31 -3.48 -4.61
CA VAL A 170 16.09 -2.78 -4.18
C VAL A 170 15.38 -3.38 -2.96
N TYR A 171 15.68 -4.62 -2.54
CA TYR A 171 15.03 -5.24 -1.37
C TYR A 171 15.41 -4.57 -0.04
N TRP A 172 16.46 -3.75 0.01
CA TRP A 172 16.82 -2.99 1.22
C TRP A 172 15.67 -2.09 1.70
N THR A 173 14.87 -1.52 0.79
CA THR A 173 13.76 -0.65 1.16
C THR A 173 12.63 -1.40 1.87
N LEU A 174 12.41 -2.67 1.50
CA LEU A 174 11.43 -3.54 2.13
C LEU A 174 11.87 -3.90 3.54
N TRP A 175 13.17 -4.08 3.76
CA TRP A 175 13.72 -4.26 5.10
C TRP A 175 13.42 -3.03 5.97
N VAL A 176 13.67 -1.82 5.46
CA VAL A 176 13.31 -0.58 6.17
C VAL A 176 11.81 -0.50 6.46
N GLU A 177 10.95 -0.84 5.49
CA GLU A 177 9.51 -0.82 5.68
C GLU A 177 9.04 -1.88 6.71
N MET A 178 9.68 -3.07 6.74
CA MET A 178 9.43 -4.11 7.72
C MET A 178 9.69 -3.62 9.14
N LYS A 179 10.83 -2.94 9.37
CA LYS A 179 11.14 -2.32 10.65
C LYS A 179 10.06 -1.32 11.09
N PHE A 180 9.58 -0.49 10.16
CA PHE A 180 8.48 0.42 10.46
C PHE A 180 7.18 -0.31 10.81
N TYR A 181 6.85 -1.42 10.13
CA TYR A 181 5.68 -2.23 10.47
C TYR A 181 5.77 -2.81 11.88
N LEU A 182 6.96 -3.24 12.32
CA LEU A 182 7.20 -3.74 13.67
C LEU A 182 6.99 -2.65 14.72
N TRP A 183 7.47 -1.42 14.47
CA TRP A 183 7.20 -0.27 15.35
C TRP A 183 5.71 0.04 15.44
N ILE A 184 5.00 0.08 14.32
CA ILE A 184 3.54 0.32 14.33
C ILE A 184 2.82 -0.82 15.06
N LEU A 185 3.24 -2.07 14.88
CA LEU A 185 2.67 -3.20 15.62
C LEU A 185 2.89 -3.07 17.13
N ALA A 186 4.12 -2.83 17.57
CA ALA A 186 4.44 -2.62 18.98
C ALA A 186 3.59 -1.48 19.56
N PHE A 187 3.46 -0.40 18.80
CA PHE A 187 2.67 0.75 19.19
C PHE A 187 1.15 0.46 19.26
N MET A 188 0.64 -0.39 18.37
CA MET A 188 -0.74 -0.88 18.42
C MET A 188 -1.00 -1.77 19.64
N LEU A 189 -0.01 -2.55 20.11
CA LEU A 189 -0.12 -3.42 21.29
C LEU A 189 -0.13 -2.61 22.60
N VAL A 190 0.69 -1.57 22.69
CA VAL A 190 0.76 -0.69 23.88
C VAL A 190 -0.45 0.26 23.98
N GLY A 191 -1.09 0.56 22.85
CA GLY A 191 -2.26 1.42 22.76
C GLY A 191 -1.95 2.72 22.02
N MET A 192 -2.66 2.91 20.91
CA MET A 192 -2.43 3.97 19.95
C MET A 192 -3.43 5.11 20.20
N THR A 193 -3.01 6.23 20.79
CA THR A 193 -3.86 7.44 20.91
C THR A 193 -3.33 8.58 20.04
N ARG A 194 -4.15 9.60 19.76
CA ARG A 194 -3.72 10.78 18.95
C ARG A 194 -2.47 11.44 19.55
N ALA A 195 -2.46 11.63 20.86
CA ALA A 195 -1.35 12.24 21.58
C ALA A 195 -0.10 11.35 21.52
N ARG A 196 -0.25 10.05 21.78
CA ARG A 196 0.87 9.11 21.70
C ARG A 196 1.47 9.07 20.29
N VAL A 197 0.65 9.03 19.23
CA VAL A 197 1.14 9.02 17.84
C VAL A 197 1.97 10.28 17.57
N LEU A 198 1.46 11.45 18.00
CA LEU A 198 2.15 12.72 17.80
C LEU A 198 3.47 12.78 18.58
N VAL A 199 3.48 12.31 19.83
CA VAL A 199 4.69 12.22 20.66
C VAL A 199 5.70 11.26 20.05
N PHE A 200 5.27 10.08 19.59
CA PHE A 200 6.14 9.14 18.91
C PHE A 200 6.74 9.74 17.63
N ALA A 201 5.91 10.38 16.78
CA ALA A 201 6.37 11.03 15.57
C ALA A 201 7.29 12.24 15.81
N ALA A 202 7.26 12.83 17.01
CA ALA A 202 8.19 13.89 17.42
C ALA A 202 9.50 13.31 17.97
N LEU A 203 9.40 12.36 18.90
CA LEU A 203 10.55 11.86 19.67
C LEU A 203 11.37 10.83 18.91
N TRP A 204 10.74 9.93 18.17
CA TRP A 204 11.45 8.83 17.50
C TRP A 204 12.58 9.29 16.57
N PRO A 205 12.33 10.18 15.58
CA PRO A 205 13.40 10.64 14.68
C PRO A 205 14.45 11.52 15.39
N VAL A 206 14.03 12.33 16.37
CA VAL A 206 14.95 13.16 17.17
C VAL A 206 15.86 12.29 18.02
N ALA A 207 15.29 11.34 18.76
CA ALA A 207 16.04 10.42 19.62
C ALA A 207 16.98 9.55 18.79
N GLY A 208 16.53 9.02 17.65
CA GLY A 208 17.39 8.27 16.74
C GLY A 208 18.57 9.10 16.24
N THR A 209 18.31 10.34 15.82
CA THR A 209 19.36 11.23 15.32
C THR A 209 20.36 11.60 16.41
N VAL A 210 19.89 12.03 17.58
CA VAL A 210 20.75 12.40 18.72
C VAL A 210 21.58 11.22 19.20
N LEU A 211 20.96 10.04 19.33
CA LEU A 211 21.67 8.85 19.78
C LEU A 211 22.74 8.42 18.79
N HIS A 212 22.42 8.46 17.49
CA HIS A 212 23.39 8.17 16.44
C HIS A 212 24.57 9.15 16.46
N THR A 213 24.31 10.46 16.53
CA THR A 213 25.37 11.48 16.48
C THR A 213 26.25 11.45 17.72
N VAL A 214 25.66 11.32 18.92
CA VAL A 214 26.41 11.29 20.19
C VAL A 214 27.26 10.03 20.28
N LEU A 215 26.70 8.86 20.00
CA LEU A 215 27.45 7.59 20.08
C LEU A 215 28.53 7.50 19.00
N SER A 216 28.23 7.92 17.77
CA SER A 216 29.23 7.94 16.70
C SER A 216 30.36 8.93 17.01
N GLY A 217 30.04 10.10 17.58
CA GLY A 217 31.05 11.08 18.00
C GLY A 217 31.93 10.58 19.15
N ALA A 218 31.41 9.66 19.98
CA ALA A 218 32.16 8.98 21.03
C ALA A 218 32.90 7.71 20.55
N GLY A 219 32.94 7.45 19.23
CA GLY A 219 33.59 6.27 18.65
C GLY A 219 32.90 4.94 18.97
N GLN A 220 31.63 4.97 19.39
CA GLN A 220 30.86 3.78 19.74
C GLN A 220 30.19 3.14 18.52
N ASN A 221 29.92 1.84 18.59
CA ASN A 221 29.18 1.14 17.55
C ASN A 221 27.70 1.59 17.53
N VAL A 222 27.28 2.17 16.41
CA VAL A 222 25.92 2.67 16.17
C VAL A 222 25.04 1.76 15.31
N ALA A 223 25.53 0.58 14.93
CA ALA A 223 24.79 -0.35 14.07
C ALA A 223 23.41 -0.70 14.65
N TRP A 224 23.33 -0.93 15.95
CA TRP A 224 22.06 -1.21 16.62
C TRP A 224 21.08 -0.01 16.54
N VAL A 225 21.57 1.23 16.52
CA VAL A 225 20.74 2.44 16.34
C VAL A 225 20.19 2.49 14.92
N GLN A 226 21.02 2.17 13.92
CA GLN A 226 20.61 2.11 12.52
C GLN A 226 19.60 0.99 12.26
N VAL A 227 19.74 -0.13 12.96
CA VAL A 227 18.76 -1.22 12.89
C VAL A 227 17.49 -0.83 13.63
N MET A 228 17.54 -0.42 14.89
CA MET A 228 16.33 -0.25 15.71
C MET A 228 15.60 1.07 15.43
N LEU A 229 16.31 2.18 15.34
CA LEU A 229 15.71 3.52 15.18
C LEU A 229 15.78 4.05 13.77
N PHE A 230 16.72 3.56 12.94
CA PHE A 230 16.91 3.95 11.53
C PHE A 230 16.77 5.46 11.30
N PRO A 231 17.61 6.27 11.97
CA PRO A 231 17.50 7.72 11.96
C PRO A 231 17.48 8.32 10.56
N GLU A 232 18.14 7.67 9.60
CA GLU A 232 18.22 8.05 8.20
C GLU A 232 16.84 8.21 7.53
N TYR A 233 15.86 7.40 7.95
CA TYR A 233 14.54 7.32 7.30
C TYR A 233 13.36 7.59 8.25
N SER A 234 13.57 7.48 9.55
CA SER A 234 12.53 7.63 10.57
C SER A 234 11.70 8.92 10.44
N ALA A 235 12.34 10.05 10.11
CA ALA A 235 11.68 11.34 9.96
C ALA A 235 10.73 11.40 8.75
N LEU A 236 11.02 10.63 7.69
CA LEU A 236 10.16 10.51 6.50
C LEU A 236 8.84 9.80 6.87
N PHE A 237 8.95 8.67 7.57
CA PHE A 237 7.79 7.95 8.08
C PHE A 237 7.00 8.77 9.10
N ALA A 238 7.69 9.34 10.09
CA ALA A 238 7.08 10.14 11.15
C ALA A 238 6.39 11.41 10.60
N GLY A 239 6.98 12.11 9.63
CA GLY A 239 6.30 13.22 8.95
C GLY A 239 5.03 12.76 8.21
N GLY A 240 5.06 11.60 7.54
CA GLY A 240 3.86 10.97 6.96
C GLY A 240 2.78 10.65 8.01
N MET A 241 3.18 10.19 9.20
CA MET A 241 2.27 9.95 10.32
C MET A 241 1.59 11.25 10.80
N VAL A 242 2.33 12.36 10.86
CA VAL A 242 1.79 13.67 11.23
C VAL A 242 0.83 14.20 10.16
N LEU A 243 1.15 14.03 8.87
CA LEU A 243 0.23 14.37 7.78
C LEU A 243 -1.10 13.61 7.91
N PHE A 244 -1.07 12.34 8.30
CA PHE A 244 -2.28 11.58 8.60
C PHE A 244 -3.06 12.20 9.79
N LEU A 245 -2.38 12.59 10.87
CA LEU A 245 -3.03 13.24 12.01
C LEU A 245 -3.71 14.56 11.61
N ILE A 246 -3.07 15.36 10.76
CA ILE A 246 -3.63 16.62 10.25
C ILE A 246 -4.84 16.32 9.37
N HIS A 247 -4.70 15.41 8.40
CA HIS A 247 -5.77 14.99 7.49
C HIS A 247 -7.01 14.51 8.25
N ARG A 248 -6.82 13.69 9.30
CA ARG A 248 -7.92 13.01 9.99
C ARG A 248 -8.52 13.82 11.14
N PHE A 249 -7.70 14.58 11.87
CA PHE A 249 -8.10 15.24 13.12
C PHE A 249 -7.97 16.78 13.06
N GLY A 250 -7.68 17.34 11.89
CA GLY A 250 -7.62 18.78 11.65
C GLY A 250 -6.26 19.43 11.88
N HIS A 251 -6.21 20.74 11.68
CA HIS A 251 -4.98 21.53 11.79
C HIS A 251 -4.76 22.00 13.23
N THR A 252 -3.54 21.87 13.74
CA THR A 252 -3.10 22.50 14.99
C THR A 252 -1.64 22.94 14.87
N TRP A 253 -1.25 24.00 15.57
CA TRP A 253 0.13 24.49 15.57
C TRP A 253 1.13 23.43 16.01
N THR A 254 0.80 22.62 17.01
CA THR A 254 1.66 21.50 17.46
C THR A 254 1.90 20.48 16.35
N ARG A 255 0.87 20.10 15.59
CA ARG A 255 1.03 19.13 14.49
C ARG A 255 1.90 19.70 13.38
N TRP A 256 1.72 20.98 13.04
CA TRP A 256 2.57 21.65 12.06
C TRP A 256 4.01 21.81 12.54
N GLY A 257 4.23 22.12 13.82
CA GLY A 257 5.57 22.17 14.42
C GLY A 257 6.29 20.82 14.36
N VAL A 258 5.61 19.73 14.75
CA VAL A 258 6.19 18.38 14.64
C VAL A 258 6.45 17.99 13.18
N LEU A 259 5.55 18.36 12.26
CA LEU A 259 5.78 18.14 10.83
C LEU A 259 7.02 18.91 10.34
N ALA A 260 7.18 20.17 10.73
CA ALA A 260 8.33 20.99 10.34
C ALA A 260 9.65 20.37 10.82
N VAL A 261 9.70 19.88 12.08
CA VAL A 261 10.87 19.15 12.59
C VAL A 261 11.17 17.91 11.73
N ASN A 262 10.15 17.13 11.36
CA ASN A 262 10.32 15.96 10.51
C ASN A 262 10.76 16.31 9.08
N VAL A 263 10.26 17.42 8.52
CA VAL A 263 10.71 17.93 7.20
C VAL A 263 12.18 18.30 7.27
N VAL A 264 12.61 19.02 8.32
CA VAL A 264 14.02 19.43 8.50
C VAL A 264 14.92 18.21 8.69
N LEU A 265 14.60 17.30 9.62
CA LEU A 265 15.43 16.11 9.87
C LEU A 265 15.45 15.16 8.67
N GLY A 266 14.29 14.90 8.06
CA GLY A 266 14.18 14.05 6.87
C GLY A 266 14.96 14.61 5.68
N SER A 267 14.92 15.93 5.48
CA SER A 267 15.68 16.61 4.44
C SER A 267 17.18 16.61 4.74
N ALA A 268 17.60 16.81 6.00
CA ALA A 268 19.01 16.79 6.39
C ALA A 268 19.65 15.42 6.12
N TRP A 269 19.04 14.34 6.62
CA TRP A 269 19.51 12.98 6.40
C TRP A 269 19.49 12.60 4.91
N SER A 270 18.35 12.81 4.26
CA SER A 270 18.19 12.43 2.85
C SER A 270 19.14 13.22 1.94
N ALA A 271 19.34 14.52 2.19
CA ALA A 271 20.24 15.32 1.37
C ALA A 271 21.69 14.88 1.50
N HIS A 272 22.14 14.57 2.71
CA HIS A 272 23.50 14.08 2.94
C HIS A 272 23.75 12.73 2.27
N ILE A 273 22.82 11.78 2.46
CA ILE A 273 22.91 10.43 1.87
C ILE A 273 22.81 10.50 0.34
N GLN A 274 21.77 11.15 -0.19
CA GLN A 274 21.51 11.16 -1.62
C GLN A 274 22.54 11.96 -2.41
N ARG A 275 23.15 13.01 -1.84
CA ARG A 275 24.25 13.69 -2.52
C ARG A 275 25.42 12.73 -2.74
N ARG A 276 25.84 12.02 -1.70
CA ARG A 276 26.92 11.04 -1.77
C ARG A 276 26.57 9.90 -2.72
N GLU A 277 25.41 9.28 -2.55
CA GLU A 277 24.98 8.16 -3.38
C GLU A 277 24.76 8.56 -4.84
N THR A 278 24.22 9.75 -5.14
CA THR A 278 24.07 10.19 -6.53
C THR A 278 25.44 10.37 -7.18
N ALA A 279 26.40 10.96 -6.49
CA ALA A 279 27.76 11.12 -7.00
C ALA A 279 28.44 9.76 -7.22
N GLU A 280 28.36 8.84 -6.25
CA GLU A 280 28.97 7.51 -6.33
C GLU A 280 28.31 6.61 -7.39
N LEU A 281 26.99 6.65 -7.49
CA LEU A 281 26.21 5.71 -8.31
C LEU A 281 25.94 6.24 -9.72
N THR A 282 26.08 7.54 -9.98
CA THR A 282 25.75 8.13 -11.29
C THR A 282 26.82 9.07 -11.85
N GLY A 283 27.82 9.45 -11.04
CA GLY A 283 28.87 10.39 -11.42
C GLY A 283 28.44 11.86 -11.37
N TYR A 284 27.17 12.16 -11.05
CA TYR A 284 26.67 13.52 -10.92
C TYR A 284 26.77 14.03 -9.46
N ASP A 285 27.54 15.09 -9.23
CA ASP A 285 27.53 15.83 -7.94
C ASP A 285 26.66 17.08 -8.06
N TYR A 286 25.50 17.03 -7.40
CA TYR A 286 24.59 18.17 -7.30
C TYR A 286 24.75 18.90 -5.96
N PRO A 287 24.46 20.20 -5.91
CA PRO A 287 24.57 20.97 -4.68
C PRO A 287 23.58 20.46 -3.62
N LEU A 288 24.05 20.36 -2.37
CA LEU A 288 23.25 19.89 -1.23
C LEU A 288 21.85 20.55 -1.10
N PRO A 289 21.68 21.87 -1.33
CA PRO A 289 20.36 22.51 -1.31
C PRO A 289 19.34 21.93 -2.29
N LEU A 290 19.77 21.34 -3.41
CA LEU A 290 18.85 20.69 -4.35
C LEU A 290 18.11 19.53 -3.67
N PHE A 291 18.85 18.66 -2.99
CA PHE A 291 18.26 17.50 -2.32
C PHE A 291 17.35 17.93 -1.16
N TRP A 292 17.72 18.98 -0.41
CA TRP A 292 16.84 19.59 0.58
C TRP A 292 15.52 20.06 -0.03
N ALA A 293 15.59 20.81 -1.15
CA ALA A 293 14.42 21.32 -1.84
C ALA A 293 13.53 20.19 -2.37
N ILE A 294 14.11 19.13 -2.94
CA ILE A 294 13.35 17.98 -3.42
C ILE A 294 12.62 17.31 -2.26
N VAL A 295 13.30 16.96 -1.16
CA VAL A 295 12.70 16.22 -0.05
C VAL A 295 11.62 17.05 0.67
N ALA A 296 11.86 18.34 0.89
CA ALA A 296 10.83 19.24 1.39
C ALA A 296 9.64 19.34 0.42
N GLY A 297 9.92 19.39 -0.88
CA GLY A 297 8.92 19.34 -1.95
C GLY A 297 8.07 18.06 -1.92
N LEU A 298 8.68 16.89 -1.66
CA LEU A 298 7.96 15.62 -1.52
C LEU A 298 6.95 15.67 -0.37
N PHE A 299 7.34 16.21 0.79
CA PHE A 299 6.40 16.46 1.89
C PHE A 299 5.30 17.44 1.48
N GLY A 300 5.66 18.52 0.79
CA GLY A 300 4.73 19.52 0.28
C GLY A 300 3.68 18.93 -0.67
N VAL A 301 4.10 18.06 -1.60
CA VAL A 301 3.20 17.37 -2.52
C VAL A 301 2.26 16.42 -1.76
N VAL A 302 2.77 15.61 -0.83
CA VAL A 302 1.89 14.73 -0.04
C VAL A 302 0.91 15.55 0.80
N ALA A 303 1.35 16.64 1.42
CA ALA A 303 0.48 17.56 2.15
C ALA A 303 -0.58 18.18 1.25
N LEU A 304 -0.21 18.66 0.06
CA LEU A 304 -1.11 19.24 -0.94
C LEU A 304 -2.19 18.22 -1.34
N LEU A 305 -1.79 16.98 -1.67
CA LEU A 305 -2.72 15.95 -2.13
C LEU A 305 -3.64 15.42 -1.01
N THR A 306 -3.21 15.48 0.25
CA THR A 306 -3.97 14.91 1.37
C THR A 306 -4.78 15.93 2.16
N LEU A 307 -4.31 17.18 2.25
CA LEU A 307 -4.91 18.19 3.12
C LEU A 307 -5.82 19.17 2.37
N THR A 308 -5.80 19.18 1.03
CA THR A 308 -6.65 20.05 0.22
C THR A 308 -7.81 19.30 -0.44
N ARG A 309 -8.59 20.02 -1.27
CA ARG A 309 -9.69 19.44 -2.07
C ARG A 309 -9.22 18.36 -3.05
N LEU A 310 -7.92 18.32 -3.37
CA LEU A 310 -7.32 17.28 -4.21
C LEU A 310 -7.47 15.87 -3.62
N SER A 311 -7.59 15.75 -2.29
CA SER A 311 -7.87 14.47 -1.62
C SER A 311 -9.19 13.82 -2.06
N ARG A 312 -10.10 14.59 -2.66
CA ARG A 312 -11.41 14.13 -3.15
C ARG A 312 -11.38 13.74 -4.62
N VAL A 313 -10.34 14.13 -5.37
CA VAL A 313 -10.22 13.83 -6.80
C VAL A 313 -10.10 12.32 -6.98
N GLN A 314 -10.91 11.80 -7.90
CA GLN A 314 -10.88 10.40 -8.33
C GLN A 314 -10.36 10.35 -9.75
N VAL A 315 -9.42 9.43 -10.00
CA VAL A 315 -8.82 9.21 -11.32
C VAL A 315 -9.10 7.75 -11.73
N PRO A 316 -9.71 7.50 -12.89
CA PRO A 316 -9.88 6.15 -13.41
C PRO A 316 -8.55 5.41 -13.48
N GLY A 317 -8.52 4.13 -13.09
CA GLY A 317 -7.29 3.32 -13.13
C GLY A 317 -6.27 3.60 -12.01
N ALA A 318 -6.45 4.63 -11.17
CA ALA A 318 -5.55 4.89 -10.04
C ALA A 318 -5.43 3.70 -9.08
N ALA A 319 -6.46 2.86 -8.98
CA ALA A 319 -6.41 1.61 -8.21
C ALA A 319 -5.41 0.61 -8.75
N LEU A 320 -5.44 0.41 -10.05
CA LEU A 320 -4.49 -0.45 -10.73
C LEU A 320 -3.08 0.15 -10.67
N ALA A 321 -2.94 1.46 -10.89
CA ALA A 321 -1.65 2.15 -10.80
C ALA A 321 -0.97 1.92 -9.44
N GLY A 322 -1.71 2.14 -8.34
CA GLY A 322 -1.19 1.94 -6.99
C GLY A 322 -0.98 0.47 -6.61
N SER A 323 -1.73 -0.47 -7.20
CA SER A 323 -1.53 -1.90 -6.94
C SER A 323 -0.33 -2.47 -7.69
N LEU A 324 -0.04 -1.95 -8.88
CA LEU A 324 1.13 -2.36 -9.68
C LEU A 324 2.44 -1.79 -9.18
N THR A 325 2.43 -0.70 -8.40
CA THR A 325 3.65 -0.06 -7.87
C THR A 325 4.56 -1.08 -7.18
N TYR A 326 4.00 -1.96 -6.36
CA TYR A 326 4.79 -2.91 -5.58
C TYR A 326 5.42 -4.02 -6.43
N PRO A 327 4.67 -4.77 -7.28
CA PRO A 327 5.27 -5.73 -8.20
C PRO A 327 6.26 -5.13 -9.20
N VAL A 328 6.04 -3.89 -9.69
CA VAL A 328 7.03 -3.19 -10.53
C VAL A 328 8.33 -2.98 -9.75
N TYR A 329 8.21 -2.46 -8.54
CA TYR A 329 9.36 -2.21 -7.68
C TYR A 329 10.19 -3.49 -7.42
N LEU A 330 9.52 -4.63 -7.26
CA LEU A 330 10.19 -5.90 -6.99
C LEU A 330 11.01 -6.47 -8.16
N VAL A 331 10.65 -6.16 -9.41
CA VAL A 331 11.26 -6.84 -10.57
C VAL A 331 12.05 -5.90 -11.48
N HIS A 332 11.95 -4.58 -11.30
CA HIS A 332 12.51 -3.65 -12.29
C HIS A 332 14.03 -3.63 -12.39
N GLN A 333 14.77 -3.90 -11.31
CA GLN A 333 16.21 -3.66 -11.29
C GLN A 333 16.97 -4.74 -12.07
N LEU A 334 17.15 -5.94 -11.52
CA LEU A 334 17.99 -6.95 -12.17
C LEU A 334 17.38 -7.49 -13.48
N TRP A 335 16.07 -7.72 -13.52
CA TRP A 335 15.43 -8.15 -14.76
C TRP A 335 15.40 -7.05 -15.81
N GLY A 336 15.25 -5.78 -15.41
CA GLY A 336 15.36 -4.66 -16.34
C GLY A 336 16.76 -4.55 -16.93
N TRP A 337 17.79 -4.65 -16.09
CA TRP A 337 19.19 -4.67 -16.53
C TRP A 337 19.50 -5.82 -17.48
N TRP A 338 19.00 -7.03 -17.20
CA TRP A 338 19.20 -8.19 -18.06
C TRP A 338 18.54 -8.00 -19.43
N LEU A 339 17.31 -7.49 -19.47
CA LEU A 339 16.62 -7.19 -20.72
C LEU A 339 17.33 -6.09 -21.52
N ILE A 340 17.81 -5.03 -20.86
CA ILE A 340 18.60 -3.97 -21.51
C ILE A 340 19.89 -4.54 -22.09
N MET A 341 20.61 -5.37 -21.34
CA MET A 341 21.83 -6.05 -21.81
C MET A 341 21.57 -6.89 -23.06
N LEU A 342 20.47 -7.64 -23.10
CA LEU A 342 20.13 -8.50 -24.25
C LEU A 342 19.68 -7.71 -25.49
N LEU A 343 18.89 -6.65 -25.28
CA LEU A 343 18.23 -5.92 -26.37
C LEU A 343 19.07 -4.76 -26.91
N SER A 344 19.88 -4.12 -26.08
CA SER A 344 20.64 -2.93 -26.48
C SER A 344 21.68 -3.13 -27.59
N PRO A 345 22.27 -4.33 -27.77
CA PRO A 345 23.10 -4.62 -28.95
C PRO A 345 22.33 -4.73 -30.27
N LEU A 346 21.00 -4.92 -30.20
CA LEU A 346 20.14 -5.32 -31.33
C LEU A 346 19.18 -4.20 -31.78
N LEU A 347 18.79 -3.31 -30.87
CA LEU A 347 17.74 -2.32 -31.09
C LEU A 347 18.20 -0.90 -30.69
N PRO A 348 17.62 0.15 -31.28
CA PRO A 348 17.80 1.52 -30.80
C PRO A 348 17.42 1.66 -29.32
N LYS A 349 18.13 2.52 -28.60
CA LYS A 349 17.99 2.66 -27.14
C LYS A 349 16.56 2.99 -26.70
N GLU A 350 15.83 3.79 -27.47
CA GLU A 350 14.44 4.17 -27.20
C GLU A 350 13.51 2.95 -27.27
N ALA A 351 13.72 2.09 -28.27
CA ALA A 351 12.96 0.85 -28.41
C ALA A 351 13.26 -0.12 -27.26
N VAL A 352 14.53 -0.25 -26.86
CA VAL A 352 14.94 -1.07 -25.71
C VAL A 352 14.25 -0.59 -24.44
N LEU A 353 14.25 0.71 -24.16
CA LEU A 353 13.63 1.29 -22.98
C LEU A 353 12.11 0.99 -22.94
N ILE A 354 11.41 1.22 -24.05
CA ILE A 354 9.96 0.98 -24.15
C ILE A 354 9.63 -0.51 -23.98
N LEU A 355 10.37 -1.40 -24.66
CA LEU A 355 10.15 -2.84 -24.57
C LEU A 355 10.46 -3.38 -23.18
N THR A 356 11.54 -2.91 -22.55
CA THR A 356 11.92 -3.30 -21.19
C THR A 356 10.87 -2.83 -20.19
N LEU A 357 10.41 -1.58 -20.29
CA LEU A 357 9.33 -1.06 -19.46
C LEU A 357 8.03 -1.85 -19.66
N GLY A 358 7.66 -2.14 -20.90
CA GLY A 358 6.50 -2.96 -21.23
C GLY A 358 6.59 -4.37 -20.65
N ALA A 359 7.75 -5.00 -20.73
CA ALA A 359 7.99 -6.33 -20.17
C ALA A 359 7.89 -6.34 -18.64
N VAL A 360 8.50 -5.36 -17.96
CA VAL A 360 8.43 -5.21 -16.50
C VAL A 360 7.01 -4.92 -16.03
N LEU A 361 6.28 -4.01 -16.69
CA LEU A 361 4.88 -3.72 -16.38
C LEU A 361 3.99 -4.95 -16.61
N LEU A 362 4.24 -5.71 -17.68
CA LEU A 362 3.51 -6.94 -17.96
C LEU A 362 3.80 -8.02 -16.89
N ALA A 363 5.06 -8.19 -16.49
CA ALA A 363 5.45 -9.10 -15.42
C ALA A 363 4.80 -8.71 -14.10
N ALA A 364 4.89 -7.44 -13.72
CA ALA A 364 4.24 -6.87 -12.54
C ALA A 364 2.72 -7.10 -12.55
N TRP A 365 2.06 -6.86 -13.69
CA TRP A 365 0.63 -7.13 -13.84
C TRP A 365 0.28 -8.62 -13.73
N ARG A 366 1.12 -9.52 -14.28
CA ARG A 366 0.93 -10.97 -14.15
C ARG A 366 1.08 -11.41 -12.70
N ILE A 367 2.10 -10.93 -11.98
CA ILE A 367 2.31 -11.20 -10.55
C ILE A 367 1.09 -10.71 -9.75
N HIS A 368 0.65 -9.46 -9.98
CA HIS A 368 -0.50 -8.89 -9.31
C HIS A 368 -1.78 -9.73 -9.53
N ARG A 369 -2.09 -10.05 -10.79
CA ARG A 369 -3.34 -10.73 -11.15
C ARG A 369 -3.35 -12.21 -10.78
N ARG A 370 -2.23 -12.92 -10.97
CA ARG A 370 -2.16 -14.38 -10.81
C ARG A 370 -1.69 -14.82 -9.42
N VAL A 371 -1.00 -13.95 -8.67
CA VAL A 371 -0.39 -14.32 -7.38
C VAL A 371 -1.00 -13.50 -6.26
N GLU A 372 -0.88 -12.17 -6.30
CA GLU A 372 -1.35 -11.32 -5.20
C GLU A 372 -2.87 -11.36 -5.03
N THR A 373 -3.62 -11.19 -6.13
CA THR A 373 -5.09 -11.15 -6.10
C THR A 373 -5.71 -12.42 -5.50
N PRO A 374 -5.28 -13.65 -5.89
CA PRO A 374 -5.82 -14.87 -5.28
C PRO A 374 -5.22 -15.20 -3.91
N LEU A 375 -3.90 -15.07 -3.71
CA LEU A 375 -3.24 -15.55 -2.49
C LEU A 375 -3.29 -14.53 -1.35
N GLY A 376 -3.24 -13.23 -1.66
CA GLY A 376 -3.15 -12.18 -0.66
C GLY A 376 -4.32 -12.16 0.34
N PRO A 377 -5.59 -12.15 -0.11
CA PRO A 377 -6.74 -12.23 0.78
C PRO A 377 -6.79 -13.53 1.59
N ARG A 378 -6.31 -14.66 1.03
CA ARG A 378 -6.27 -15.95 1.72
C ARG A 378 -5.26 -15.92 2.84
N LEU A 379 -4.00 -15.55 2.56
CA LEU A 379 -2.95 -15.38 3.56
C LEU A 379 -3.36 -14.38 4.64
N GLN A 380 -3.96 -13.26 4.24
CA GLN A 380 -4.47 -12.29 5.22
C GLN A 380 -5.44 -12.94 6.21
N ARG A 381 -6.45 -13.68 5.73
CA ARG A 381 -7.44 -14.33 6.60
C ARG A 381 -6.79 -15.40 7.47
N THR A 382 -5.96 -16.25 6.89
CA THR A 382 -5.28 -17.34 7.60
C THR A 382 -4.40 -16.78 8.72
N VAL A 383 -3.53 -15.82 8.40
CA VAL A 383 -2.65 -15.20 9.39
C VAL A 383 -3.44 -14.47 10.46
N THR A 384 -4.48 -13.71 10.11
CA THR A 384 -5.34 -13.06 11.11
C THR A 384 -6.02 -14.09 12.02
N ALA A 385 -6.45 -15.23 11.50
CA ALA A 385 -7.07 -16.29 12.30
C ALA A 385 -6.05 -16.99 13.22
N VAL A 386 -4.86 -17.30 12.72
CA VAL A 386 -3.78 -17.96 13.47
C VAL A 386 -3.26 -17.07 14.60
N VAL A 387 -3.03 -15.78 14.32
CA VAL A 387 -2.59 -14.82 15.34
C VAL A 387 -3.68 -14.58 16.39
N GLY A 388 -4.96 -14.67 15.99
CA GLY A 388 -6.09 -14.57 16.90
C GLY A 388 -6.20 -13.19 17.56
N ASN A 389 -6.58 -13.17 18.84
CA ASN A 389 -6.71 -11.95 19.62
C ASN A 389 -5.39 -11.66 20.34
N LEU A 390 -4.71 -10.60 19.91
CA LEU A 390 -3.55 -10.07 20.63
C LEU A 390 -4.04 -9.10 21.73
N PRO A 391 -3.57 -9.26 22.99
CA PRO A 391 -3.94 -8.36 24.07
C PRO A 391 -3.43 -6.94 23.75
N VAL A 392 -4.31 -5.96 23.92
CA VAL A 392 -3.97 -4.54 23.79
C VAL A 392 -3.99 -3.94 25.18
N VAL A 393 -2.83 -3.43 25.63
CA VAL A 393 -2.63 -2.97 27.01
C VAL A 393 -3.28 -1.61 27.27
N GLY A 394 -3.42 -0.78 26.22
CA GLY A 394 -3.86 0.62 26.37
C GLY A 394 -5.01 1.05 25.45
N PRO A 395 -5.52 2.28 25.65
CA PRO A 395 -6.60 2.83 24.84
C PRO A 395 -6.19 2.92 23.37
N TRP A 396 -7.15 2.63 22.51
CA TRP A 396 -6.91 2.41 21.11
C TRP A 396 -7.57 3.49 20.26
N LEU A 397 -6.99 3.82 19.09
CA LEU A 397 -7.42 4.89 18.18
C LEU A 397 -8.72 4.45 17.48
N ALA A 398 -9.80 4.42 18.26
CA ALA A 398 -11.09 3.95 17.84
C ALA A 398 -11.68 4.87 16.77
N ARG A 399 -12.47 4.27 15.88
CA ARG A 399 -13.47 5.04 15.14
C ARG A 399 -14.47 5.56 16.19
N PRO A 400 -14.88 6.85 16.14
CA PRO A 400 -15.97 7.31 16.98
C PRO A 400 -17.15 6.36 16.83
N ARG A 401 -17.69 5.86 17.95
CA ARG A 401 -18.99 5.18 17.99
C ARG A 401 -20.05 6.23 17.69
N GLY A 402 -20.25 6.58 16.42
CA GLY A 402 -21.05 7.75 16.04
C GLY A 402 -21.61 7.72 14.63
N ASP A 403 -21.79 6.54 14.04
CA ASP A 403 -22.53 6.39 12.79
C ASP A 403 -23.42 5.13 12.81
N ARG A 404 -24.07 4.91 13.97
CA ARG A 404 -25.20 3.98 14.11
C ARG A 404 -26.54 4.72 14.21
N SER A 405 -26.53 6.05 14.32
CA SER A 405 -27.74 6.89 14.38
C SER A 405 -28.39 7.13 13.02
N ALA A 406 -27.69 6.87 11.90
CA ALA A 406 -28.30 6.86 10.57
C ALA A 406 -29.04 5.54 10.25
N ALA A 407 -28.80 4.47 11.02
CA ALA A 407 -29.42 3.15 10.80
C ALA A 407 -30.72 2.92 11.60
N HIS A 408 -31.15 3.89 12.43
CA HIS A 408 -32.39 3.79 13.21
C HIS A 408 -33.44 4.90 12.94
N ARG A 409 -33.32 5.60 11.81
CA ARG A 409 -34.41 6.44 11.27
C ARG A 409 -34.81 6.04 9.85
N ALA A 410 -34.88 4.74 9.60
CA ALA A 410 -35.68 4.19 8.52
C ALA A 410 -36.83 3.38 9.13
N VAL A 411 -37.77 4.09 9.76
CA VAL A 411 -39.15 3.64 9.86
C VAL A 411 -39.92 4.53 8.90
N PRO A 412 -40.29 4.07 7.70
CA PRO A 412 -41.34 4.72 6.94
C PRO A 412 -42.63 4.53 7.75
N GLN A 413 -43.29 5.64 8.06
CA GLN A 413 -44.67 5.63 8.50
C GLN A 413 -45.47 4.70 7.59
N ARG A 414 -46.21 3.79 8.22
CA ARG A 414 -47.20 2.94 7.56
C ARG A 414 -48.08 3.81 6.65
N TYR A 415 -48.17 3.37 5.41
CA TYR A 415 -49.27 3.67 4.50
C TYR A 415 -50.58 3.45 5.27
N ARG A 416 -51.28 4.54 5.62
CA ARG A 416 -52.72 4.47 5.94
C ARG A 416 -53.42 4.17 4.62
N LEU A 417 -53.85 2.93 4.43
CA LEU A 417 -54.95 2.62 3.53
C LEU A 417 -56.21 3.23 4.14
N SER A 418 -56.52 4.47 3.79
CA SER A 418 -57.87 5.00 3.84
C SER A 418 -58.58 4.53 2.59
N VAL A 419 -59.14 3.32 2.66
CA VAL A 419 -60.21 2.89 1.76
C VAL A 419 -61.49 3.51 2.30
N GLU A 420 -61.90 4.60 1.68
CA GLU A 420 -63.25 5.14 1.76
C GLU A 420 -64.20 4.17 1.03
N PRO A 421 -65.29 3.68 1.64
CA PRO A 421 -66.33 2.99 0.90
C PRO A 421 -67.24 4.03 0.23
N ALA A 422 -67.17 4.09 -1.09
CA ALA A 422 -68.09 4.84 -1.92
C ALA A 422 -69.50 4.22 -1.87
N ALA A 423 -70.44 5.04 -1.40
CA ALA A 423 -71.84 5.15 -1.81
C ALA A 423 -72.53 3.93 -2.46
N LEU A 424 -73.36 3.28 -1.66
CA LEU A 424 -74.49 2.45 -2.09
C LEU A 424 -75.52 3.28 -2.86
N ARG A 425 -75.95 2.80 -4.03
CA ARG A 425 -77.24 3.16 -4.64
C ARG A 425 -78.06 1.90 -4.87
N GLY A 426 -79.31 1.96 -4.41
CA GLY A 426 -80.45 1.29 -5.03
C GLY A 426 -81.01 0.08 -4.30
N SER A 427 -82.01 0.30 -3.44
CA SER A 427 -83.41 -0.10 -3.72
C SER A 427 -84.34 0.33 -2.56
N PRO A 428 -85.65 0.56 -2.83
CA PRO A 428 -86.52 1.33 -1.96
C PRO A 428 -87.36 0.45 -1.01
N VAL A 429 -88.06 1.09 -0.05
CA VAL A 429 -89.47 0.88 0.37
C VAL A 429 -89.67 1.19 1.89
N VAL A 430 -90.41 2.30 2.12
CA VAL A 430 -91.53 2.49 3.09
C VAL A 430 -91.28 2.99 4.54
N THR A 431 -91.76 4.23 4.78
CA THR A 431 -92.41 4.88 5.97
C THR A 431 -91.74 4.81 7.36
N THR A 432 -91.75 5.79 8.27
CA THR A 432 -92.59 6.98 8.54
C THR A 432 -91.92 7.82 9.66
N ILE A 433 -91.89 9.16 9.50
CA ILE A 433 -92.23 10.27 10.44
C ILE A 433 -91.67 10.32 11.90
N PRO A 434 -91.35 11.55 12.44
CA PRO A 434 -90.33 11.90 13.45
C PRO A 434 -90.99 12.12 14.86
N PRO A 435 -90.54 12.96 15.87
CA PRO A 435 -89.52 14.02 15.95
C PRO A 435 -88.72 14.16 17.29
N HIS A 436 -88.00 15.29 17.38
CA HIS A 436 -87.45 16.01 18.54
C HIS A 436 -85.97 15.77 18.87
N ARG A 437 -85.04 16.69 18.54
CA ARG A 437 -84.75 18.04 19.09
C ARG A 437 -84.34 18.04 20.57
N ILE A 438 -83.20 18.72 20.78
CA ILE A 438 -82.80 19.60 21.91
C ILE A 438 -81.72 19.05 22.88
N PRO A 439 -80.80 19.94 23.33
CA PRO A 439 -79.36 19.71 23.21
C PRO A 439 -78.61 19.98 24.54
N MET A 440 -77.32 20.34 24.41
CA MET A 440 -76.37 20.82 25.43
C MET A 440 -75.66 19.66 26.14
N ARG A 441 -74.33 19.55 26.16
CA ARG A 441 -73.23 20.52 26.07
C ARG A 441 -72.01 19.86 25.43
#